data_AF-A0AA49Q370-F1
#
_entry.id   AF-A0AA49Q370-F1
#
_cell.length_a   1.000
_cell.length_b   1.000
_cell.length_c   1.000
_cell.angle_alpha   90.00
_cell.angle_beta   90.00
_cell.angle_gamma   90.00
#
_symmetry.space_group_name_H-M   'P 1'
#
loop_
_entity.id
_entity.type
_entity.pdbx_description
1 polymer ?
#
loop_
_entity_poly.entity_id
_entity_poly.type
_entity_poly.pdbx_seq_one_letter_code
_entity_poly.pdbx_strand_id
1 'polypeptide(L)' 'MLNFENAQIKISEYRSLYDIIIHKDNILRKIKENIDFSFVNKMLKESYCEYYGRPTKEPEMMF' A
#
# COMPACT_ATOMS: atom_id res chain seq x y z
N MET A 1 5.46 18.79 4.00
CA MET A 1 4.59 17.67 3.58
C MET A 1 5.21 17.05 2.35
N LEU A 2 5.62 15.79 2.40
CA LEU A 2 6.02 15.08 1.18
C LEU A 2 4.71 14.77 0.44
N ASN A 3 4.47 15.47 -0.68
CA ASN A 3 3.39 15.15 -1.60
C ASN A 3 3.73 13.82 -2.29
N PHE A 4 3.10 12.73 -1.87
CA PHE A 4 3.26 11.41 -2.47
C PHE A 4 2.32 11.17 -3.66
N GLU A 5 1.67 12.20 -4.20
CA GLU A 5 0.64 12.04 -5.24
C GLU A 5 1.10 11.31 -6.51
N ASN A 6 2.41 11.13 -6.76
CA ASN A 6 2.89 10.31 -7.88
C ASN A 6 4.29 9.71 -7.64
N ALA A 7 4.60 9.23 -6.43
CA ALA A 7 5.83 8.47 -6.22
C ALA A 7 5.63 7.05 -6.74
N GLN A 8 5.96 6.80 -8.01
CA GLN A 8 6.02 5.44 -8.55
C GLN A 8 7.17 4.70 -7.87
N ILE A 9 6.88 4.08 -6.72
CA ILE A 9 7.85 3.31 -5.97
C ILE A 9 8.31 2.15 -6.86
N LYS A 10 9.60 2.12 -7.20
CA LYS A 10 10.25 0.93 -7.74
C LYS A 10 10.30 -0.11 -6.62
N ILE A 11 9.21 -0.89 -6.49
CA ILE A 11 9.04 -1.89 -5.44
C ILE A 11 10.17 -2.95 -5.52
N SER A 12 10.52 -3.38 -6.74
CA SER A 12 11.76 -4.11 -7.05
C SER A 12 11.92 -4.25 -8.56
N GLU A 13 13.09 -4.69 -9.03
CA GLU A 13 13.33 -5.10 -10.42
C GLU A 13 12.51 -6.34 -10.82
N TYR A 14 11.95 -7.05 -9.85
CA TYR A 14 11.22 -8.30 -10.02
C TYR A 14 9.70 -8.13 -9.91
N ARG A 15 9.17 -6.92 -10.08
CA ARG A 15 7.72 -6.66 -10.00
C ARG A 15 6.90 -7.58 -10.92
N SER A 16 7.43 -7.92 -12.09
CA SER A 16 6.81 -8.85 -13.04
C SER A 16 6.60 -10.26 -12.48
N LEU A 17 7.41 -10.70 -11.50
CA LEU A 17 7.23 -12.00 -10.86
C LEU A 17 5.91 -12.08 -10.10
N TYR A 18 5.40 -10.96 -9.56
CA TYR A 18 4.12 -10.95 -8.85
C TYR A 18 2.98 -11.43 -9.75
N ASP A 19 2.95 -10.96 -11.00
CA ASP A 19 1.91 -11.33 -11.97
C ASP A 19 2.04 -12.78 -12.45
N ILE A 20 3.26 -13.33 -12.42
CA ILE A 20 3.56 -14.71 -12.83
C ILE A 20 3.24 -15.71 -11.71
N ILE A 21 3.59 -15.38 -10.47
CA ILE A 21 3.51 -16.29 -9.32
C ILE A 21 2.10 -16.28 -8.70
N ILE A 22 1.46 -15.11 -8.64
CA ILE A 22 0.16 -14.96 -7.99
C ILE A 22 -0.93 -14.92 -9.05
N HIS A 23 -1.65 -16.01 -9.26
CA HIS A 23 -2.74 -16.09 -10.23
C HIS A 23 -3.89 -15.12 -9.93
N LYS A 24 -4.62 -14.69 -10.97
CA LYS A 24 -5.75 -13.72 -10.86
C LYS A 24 -6.93 -14.23 -10.05
N ASP A 25 -7.07 -15.55 -9.90
CA ASP A 25 -8.12 -16.16 -9.10
C ASP A 25 -7.83 -16.10 -7.60
N ASN A 26 -6.58 -15.82 -7.20
CA ASN A 26 -6.16 -15.66 -5.81
C ASN A 26 -6.99 -14.59 -5.08
N ILE A 27 -7.50 -14.96 -3.91
CA ILE A 27 -8.39 -14.10 -3.12
C ILE A 27 -7.72 -12.78 -2.68
N LEU A 28 -6.46 -12.82 -2.25
CA LEU A 28 -5.74 -11.63 -1.80
C LEU A 28 -5.43 -10.69 -2.97
N ARG A 29 -5.09 -11.26 -4.13
CA ARG A 29 -4.90 -10.48 -5.37
C ARG A 29 -6.20 -9.79 -5.79
N LYS A 30 -7.34 -10.49 -5.74
CA LYS A 30 -8.65 -9.89 -6.02
C LYS A 30 -8.97 -8.76 -5.05
N ILE A 31 -8.75 -8.95 -3.75
CA ILE A 31 -8.97 -7.91 -2.74
C ILE A 31 -8.10 -6.68 -3.07
N LYS A 32 -6.81 -6.89 -3.31
CA LYS A 32 -5.85 -5.82 -3.69
C LYS A 32 -6.28 -5.06 -4.93
N GLU A 33 -6.71 -5.76 -5.99
CA GLU A 33 -7.05 -5.16 -7.28
C GLU A 33 -8.43 -4.48 -7.30
N ASN A 34 -9.34 -4.82 -6.39
CA ASN A 34 -10.74 -4.35 -6.39
C ASN A 34 -11.09 -3.42 -5.22
N ILE A 35 -10.22 -3.29 -4.22
CA ILE A 35 -10.47 -2.46 -3.03
C ILE A 35 -9.44 -1.34 -2.97
N ASP A 36 -9.91 -0.10 -2.90
CA ASP A 36 -9.08 1.04 -2.54
C ASP A 36 -8.85 1.04 -1.02
N PHE A 37 -7.59 0.92 -0.60
CA PHE A 37 -7.19 0.91 0.81
C PHE A 37 -6.86 2.30 1.37
N SER A 38 -7.04 3.37 0.58
CA SER A 38 -6.77 4.76 1.00
C SER A 38 -7.51 5.17 2.29
N PHE A 39 -8.66 4.55 2.55
CA PHE A 39 -9.46 4.80 3.75
C PHE A 39 -8.77 4.37 5.05
N VAL A 40 -7.85 3.40 5.00
CA VAL A 40 -7.19 2.84 6.20
C VAL A 40 -6.37 3.93 6.90
N ASN A 41 -5.63 4.73 6.13
CA ASN A 41 -4.86 5.85 6.67
C ASN A 41 -5.77 6.88 7.36
N LYS A 42 -6.92 7.21 6.76
CA LYS A 42 -7.90 8.12 7.34
C LYS A 42 -8.50 7.56 8.65
N MET A 43 -8.84 6.28 8.68
CA MET A 43 -9.39 5.63 9.88
C MET A 43 -8.39 5.58 11.03
N LEU A 44 -7.13 5.26 10.73
CA LEU A 44 -6.10 5.09 11.74
C LEU A 44 -5.53 6.43 12.23
N LYS A 45 -5.78 7.54 11.53
CA LYS A 45 -5.23 8.85 11.86
C LYS A 45 -5.38 9.25 13.33
N GLU A 46 -6.54 8.99 13.93
CA GLU A 46 -6.81 9.33 15.34
C GLU A 46 -6.07 8.43 16.33
N SER A 47 -5.69 7.22 15.91
CA SER A 47 -4.98 6.24 16.74
C SER A 47 -3.45 6.41 16.71
N TYR A 48 -2.91 7.25 15.83
CA TYR A 48 -1.48 7.50 15.69
C TYR A 48 -1.13 8.96 15.98
N CYS A 49 0.02 9.19 16.62
CA CYS A 49 0.53 10.53 16.84
C CYS A 49 1.28 11.03 15.59
N GLU A 50 0.83 12.13 14.98
CA GLU A 50 1.46 12.73 13.79
C GLU A 50 2.93 13.12 14.01
N TYR A 51 3.31 13.45 15.25
CA TYR A 51 4.62 14.08 15.56
C TYR A 51 5.62 13.15 16.24
N TYR A 52 5.14 12.09 16.90
CA TYR A 52 5.96 11.18 17.71
C TYR A 52 5.87 9.71 17.28
N GLY A 53 5.25 9.44 16.13
CA GLY A 53 5.29 8.12 15.50
C GLY A 53 6.66 7.80 14.89
N ARG A 54 6.98 6.51 14.79
CA ARG A 54 7.99 6.06 13.82
C ARG A 54 7.52 6.54 12.44
N PRO A 55 8.38 7.03 11.53
CA PRO A 55 7.96 7.32 10.15
C PRO A 55 7.49 6.01 9.52
N THR A 56 6.20 5.74 9.67
CA THR A 56 5.55 4.53 9.22
C THR A 56 5.37 4.68 7.73
N LYS A 57 6.03 3.81 6.95
CA LYS A 57 5.65 3.61 5.55
C LYS A 57 4.17 3.25 5.55
N GLU A 58 3.38 3.97 4.77
CA GLU A 58 1.91 3.89 4.80
C GLU A 58 1.45 2.43 4.62
N PRO A 59 0.38 1.99 5.30
CA PRO A 59 -0.18 0.64 5.14
C PRO A 59 -0.56 0.32 3.70
N GLU A 60 -0.90 1.35 2.91
CA GLU A 60 -1.14 1.28 1.45
C GLU A 60 0.06 0.72 0.68
N MET A 61 1.29 0.85 1.21
CA MET A 61 2.53 0.36 0.59
C MET A 61 2.63 -1.18 0.56
N MET A 62 1.76 -1.89 1.27
CA MET A 62 1.66 -3.35 1.20
C MET A 62 0.77 -3.83 0.03
N PHE A 63 0.04 -2.91 -0.61
CA PHE A 63 -0.93 -3.19 -1.67
C PHE A 63 -0.63 -2.40 -2.96
#